data_AF-A0AAN2WHG5-F1
#
_entry.id   AF-A0AAN2WHG5-F1
#
_cell.length_a   1.000
_cell.length_b   1.000
_cell.length_c   1.000
_cell.angle_alpha   90.00
_cell.angle_beta   90.00
_cell.angle_gamma   90.00
#
_symmetry.space_group_name_H-M   'P 1'
#
loop_
_entity.id
_entity.type
_entity.pdbx_description
1 polymer ?
#
loop_
_entity_poly.entity_id
_entity_poly.type
_entity_poly.pdbx_seq_one_letter_code
_entity_poly.pdbx_strand_id
1 'polypeptide(L)'
;MESIFKIEKKLKAKEYSEQEICNYLNSESISLVYMVLKEIWQEKINSTTVMNEVIAIANNDREISSKGLGVTTLRIVAISTLKKLGHSEIFDSLEEEEKNLVRGAFN
;
A
#
# COMPACT_ATOMS: atom_id res chain seq x y z
N MET A 1 17.55 9.64 1.63
CA MET A 1 16.27 9.06 2.10
C MET A 1 16.13 9.36 3.58
N GLU A 2 14.99 9.90 4.03
CA GLU A 2 14.73 10.11 5.47
C GLU A 2 14.74 8.77 6.22
N SER A 3 15.06 8.77 7.52
CA SER A 3 14.99 7.54 8.30
C SER A 3 13.53 7.09 8.46
N ILE A 4 13.31 5.78 8.47
CA ILE A 4 11.97 5.17 8.64
C ILE A 4 11.26 5.73 9.88
N PHE A 5 11.99 5.93 10.98
CA PHE A 5 11.47 6.53 12.21
C PHE A 5 10.97 7.97 12.04
N LYS A 6 11.66 8.80 11.24
CA LYS A 6 11.20 10.17 10.94
C LYS A 6 9.95 10.14 10.09
N ILE A 7 9.90 9.25 9.10
CA ILE A 7 8.73 9.09 8.23
C ILE A 7 7.52 8.62 9.04
N GLU A 8 7.68 7.61 9.90
CA GLU A 8 6.62 7.12 10.78
C GLU A 8 6.05 8.24 11.67
N LYS A 9 6.92 9.10 12.22
CA LYS A 9 6.48 10.27 12.99
C LYS A 9 5.66 11.24 12.16
N LYS A 10 6.10 11.53 10.93
CA LYS A 10 5.36 12.41 10.00
C LYS A 10 4.00 11.83 9.62
N LEU A 11 3.93 10.53 9.33
CA LEU A 11 2.66 9.83 9.08
C LEU A 11 1.72 9.97 10.28
N LYS A 12 2.17 9.62 11.49
CA LYS A 12 1.38 9.76 12.71
C LYS A 12 0.93 11.20 13.02
N ALA A 13 1.77 12.18 12.69
CA ALA A 13 1.46 13.60 12.88
C ALA A 13 0.60 14.19 11.75
N LYS A 14 0.35 13.43 10.67
CA LYS A 14 -0.31 13.91 9.44
C LYS A 14 0.44 15.05 8.76
N GLU A 15 1.76 15.07 8.92
CA GLU A 15 2.68 16.07 8.37
C GLU A 15 3.35 15.52 7.10
N TYR A 16 2.53 15.22 6.09
CA TYR A 16 2.98 14.72 4.81
C TYR A 16 2.22 15.35 3.65
N SER A 17 2.93 15.51 2.54
CA SER A 17 2.37 15.86 1.24
C SER A 17 2.03 14.60 0.43
N GLU A 18 1.19 14.77 -0.58
CA GLU A 18 0.89 13.73 -1.56
C GLU A 18 2.18 13.18 -2.22
N GLN A 19 3.09 14.07 -2.60
CA GLN A 19 4.36 13.69 -3.22
C GLN A 19 5.21 12.83 -2.28
N GLU A 20 5.19 13.11 -0.97
CA GLU A 20 5.89 12.29 0.01
C GLU A 20 5.28 10.91 0.13
N ILE A 21 3.95 10.80 0.16
CA ILE A 21 3.25 9.50 0.13
C ILE A 21 3.67 8.68 -1.09
N CYS A 22 3.64 9.27 -2.29
CA CYS A 22 4.09 8.59 -3.51
C CYS A 22 5.57 8.17 -3.42
N ASN A 23 6.45 9.04 -2.91
CA ASN A 23 7.86 8.71 -2.72
C ASN A 23 8.06 7.56 -1.73
N TYR A 24 7.26 7.50 -0.66
CA TYR A 24 7.34 6.42 0.33
C TYR A 24 6.79 5.09 -0.20
N LEU A 25 5.75 5.11 -1.04
CA LEU A 25 5.24 3.93 -1.74
C LEU A 25 6.25 3.33 -2.74
N ASN A 26 7.19 4.14 -3.24
CA ASN A 26 8.29 3.71 -4.11
C ASN A 26 9.53 3.23 -3.36
N SER A 27 9.48 3.11 -2.04
CA SER A 27 10.63 2.64 -1.25
C SER A 27 10.87 1.14 -1.43
N GLU A 28 12.15 0.73 -1.46
CA GLU A 28 12.55 -0.68 -1.37
C GLU A 28 12.24 -1.30 0.01
N SER A 29 11.94 -0.47 1.02
CA SER A 29 11.62 -0.93 2.36
C SER A 29 10.17 -1.40 2.45
N ILE A 30 9.99 -2.73 2.52
CA ILE A 30 8.67 -3.36 2.69
C ILE A 30 7.92 -2.80 3.91
N SER A 31 8.61 -2.60 5.03
CA SER A 31 8.00 -2.06 6.25
C SER A 31 7.51 -0.63 6.05
N LEU A 32 8.26 0.21 5.33
CA LEU A 32 7.83 1.56 5.00
C LEU A 32 6.60 1.55 4.09
N VAL A 33 6.63 0.79 3.00
CA VAL A 33 5.50 0.69 2.06
C VAL A 33 4.24 0.19 2.79
N TYR A 34 4.37 -0.81 3.66
CA TYR A 34 3.27 -1.31 4.48
C TYR A 34 2.68 -0.21 5.39
N MET A 35 3.52 0.55 6.09
CA MET A 35 3.05 1.64 6.96
C MET A 35 2.30 2.70 6.16
N VAL A 36 2.77 3.04 4.97
CA VAL A 36 2.14 4.04 4.10
C VAL A 36 0.80 3.54 3.56
N LEU A 37 0.74 2.27 3.11
CA LEU A 37 -0.53 1.66 2.68
C LEU A 37 -1.57 1.61 3.80
N LYS A 38 -1.12 1.36 5.04
CA LYS A 38 -1.97 1.41 6.22
C LYS A 38 -2.45 2.84 6.51
N GLU A 39 -1.58 3.84 6.45
CA GLU A 39 -1.96 5.24 6.62
C GLU A 39 -3.02 5.66 5.58
N ILE A 40 -2.79 5.33 4.30
CA ILE A 40 -3.75 5.58 3.20
C ILE A 40 -5.12 4.93 3.51
N TRP A 41 -5.11 3.69 4.01
CA TRP A 41 -6.33 2.97 4.40
C TRP A 41 -7.05 3.63 5.60
N GLN A 42 -6.29 4.08 6.61
CA GLN A 42 -6.83 4.68 7.84
C GLN A 42 -7.41 6.08 7.57
N GLU A 43 -6.67 6.92 6.87
CA GLU A 43 -7.02 8.32 6.60
C GLU A 43 -7.85 8.50 5.33
N LYS A 44 -8.12 7.40 4.61
CA LYS A 44 -8.92 7.38 3.37
C LYS A 44 -8.35 8.32 2.29
N ILE A 45 -7.04 8.33 2.13
CA ILE A 45 -6.35 9.16 1.13
C ILE A 45 -6.73 8.64 -0.26
N ASN A 46 -7.46 9.44 -1.05
CA ASN A 46 -8.02 9.01 -2.34
C ASN A 46 -7.65 9.96 -3.49
N SER A 47 -6.41 10.46 -3.48
CA SER A 47 -5.87 11.22 -4.62
C SER A 47 -5.57 10.30 -5.80
N THR A 48 -5.85 10.75 -7.02
CA THR A 48 -5.57 10.01 -8.25
C THR A 48 -4.11 9.56 -8.34
N THR A 49 -3.16 10.43 -7.97
CA THR A 49 -1.72 10.09 -8.02
C THR A 49 -1.41 8.94 -7.06
N VAL A 50 -1.89 9.03 -5.81
CA VAL A 50 -1.68 7.99 -4.80
C VAL A 50 -2.34 6.68 -5.21
N MET A 51 -3.56 6.73 -5.75
CA MET A 51 -4.27 5.54 -6.20
C MET A 51 -3.54 4.83 -7.35
N ASN A 52 -2.99 5.57 -8.31
CA ASN A 52 -2.18 4.99 -9.38
C ASN A 52 -0.96 4.23 -8.83
N GLU A 53 -0.31 4.78 -7.80
CA GLU A 53 0.83 4.13 -7.13
C GLU A 53 0.40 2.84 -6.41
N VAL A 54 -0.73 2.87 -5.69
CA VAL A 54 -1.27 1.69 -5.00
C VAL A 54 -1.71 0.61 -6.01
N ILE A 55 -2.32 1.00 -7.13
CA ILE A 55 -2.67 0.10 -8.24
C ILE A 55 -1.44 -0.58 -8.81
N ALA A 56 -0.35 0.16 -9.05
CA ALA A 56 0.90 -0.42 -9.54
C ALA A 56 1.47 -1.48 -8.57
N ILE A 57 1.35 -1.26 -7.24
CA ILE A 57 1.75 -2.26 -6.24
C ILE A 57 0.79 -3.48 -6.28
N ALA A 58 -0.52 -3.25 -6.41
CA ALA A 58 -1.52 -4.31 -6.45
C ALA A 58 -1.42 -5.22 -7.69
N ASN A 59 -1.06 -4.64 -8.84
CA ASN A 59 -0.83 -5.37 -10.10
C ASN A 59 0.52 -6.08 -10.14
N ASN A 60 1.37 -5.88 -9.13
CA ASN A 60 2.74 -6.37 -9.12
C ASN A 60 3.60 -5.78 -10.25
N ASP A 61 3.26 -4.56 -10.72
CA ASP A 61 4.00 -3.83 -11.75
C ASP A 61 5.35 -3.30 -11.26
N ARG A 62 5.69 -3.57 -9.99
CA ARG A 62 6.93 -3.14 -9.32
C ARG A 62 7.69 -4.35 -8.80
N GLU A 63 8.95 -4.49 -9.22
CA GLU A 63 9.91 -5.38 -8.56
C GLU A 63 10.28 -4.81 -7.18
N ILE A 64 9.39 -4.97 -6.19
CA ILE A 64 9.69 -4.61 -4.80
C ILE A 64 10.56 -5.72 -4.19
N SER A 65 11.84 -5.73 -4.58
CA SER A 65 12.89 -6.68 -4.18
C SER A 65 12.73 -8.13 -4.66
N SER A 66 13.87 -8.75 -4.95
CA SER A 66 14.06 -10.07 -5.58
C SER A 66 13.65 -11.30 -4.73
N LYS A 67 12.74 -11.18 -3.75
CA LYS A 67 12.31 -12.29 -2.89
C LYS A 67 10.79 -12.29 -2.66
N GLY A 68 10.11 -13.23 -3.32
CA GLY A 68 8.65 -13.28 -3.55
C GLY A 68 7.67 -13.28 -2.37
N LEU A 69 8.12 -13.30 -1.11
CA LEU A 69 7.22 -13.25 0.06
C LEU A 69 6.82 -11.81 0.45
N GLY A 70 7.77 -10.87 0.38
CA GLY A 70 7.51 -9.45 0.68
C GLY A 70 6.59 -8.81 -0.35
N VAL A 71 6.82 -9.14 -1.62
CA VAL A 71 6.04 -8.69 -2.77
C VAL A 71 4.58 -9.13 -2.67
N THR A 72 4.35 -10.43 -2.43
CA THR A 72 2.99 -10.98 -2.29
C THR A 72 2.24 -10.32 -1.13
N THR A 73 2.92 -10.11 0.01
CA THR A 73 2.32 -9.45 1.17
C THR A 73 1.91 -8.01 0.84
N LEU A 74 2.79 -7.23 0.21
CA LEU A 74 2.48 -5.84 -0.17
C LEU A 74 1.37 -5.76 -1.21
N ARG A 75 1.32 -6.69 -2.17
CA ARG A 75 0.21 -6.80 -3.12
C ARG A 75 -1.13 -7.00 -2.39
N ILE A 76 -1.21 -7.97 -1.49
CA ILE A 76 -2.44 -8.26 -0.72
C ILE A 76 -2.88 -7.03 0.10
N VAL A 77 -1.93 -6.35 0.74
CA VAL A 77 -2.17 -5.13 1.52
C VAL A 77 -2.67 -4.00 0.62
N ALA A 78 -2.04 -3.79 -0.55
CA ALA A 78 -2.45 -2.77 -1.51
C ALA A 78 -3.86 -3.01 -2.07
N ILE A 79 -4.21 -4.26 -2.40
CA ILE A 79 -5.57 -4.62 -2.83
C ILE A 79 -6.57 -4.36 -1.71
N SER A 80 -6.21 -4.65 -0.46
CA SER A 80 -7.07 -4.35 0.70
C SER A 80 -7.27 -2.84 0.88
N THR A 81 -6.22 -2.05 0.68
CA THR A 81 -6.28 -0.58 0.67
C THR A 81 -7.22 -0.07 -0.41
N LEU A 82 -7.08 -0.52 -1.66
CA LEU A 82 -7.96 -0.11 -2.78
C LEU A 82 -9.42 -0.46 -2.52
N LYS A 83 -9.68 -1.71 -2.09
CA LYS A 83 -11.04 -2.17 -1.76
C LYS A 83 -11.68 -1.29 -0.69
N LYS A 84 -10.93 -0.90 0.36
CA LYS A 84 -11.45 -0.02 1.41
C LYS A 84 -11.86 1.36 0.88
N LEU A 85 -11.13 1.85 -0.11
CA LEU A 85 -11.37 3.15 -0.74
C LEU A 85 -12.46 3.12 -1.83
N GLY A 86 -13.04 1.95 -2.10
CA GLY A 86 -14.12 1.78 -3.07
C GLY A 86 -13.66 1.31 -4.47
N HIS A 87 -12.37 1.02 -4.64
CA HIS A 87 -11.79 0.49 -5.89
C HIS A 87 -11.62 -1.03 -5.76
N SER A 88 -12.69 -1.79 -6.03
CA SER A 88 -12.73 -3.23 -5.78
C SER A 88 -12.38 -4.09 -7.00
N GLU A 89 -12.10 -3.50 -8.16
CA GLU A 89 -11.96 -4.22 -9.43
C GLU A 89 -10.91 -5.34 -9.36
N ILE A 90 -9.72 -5.03 -8.81
CA ILE A 90 -8.66 -6.02 -8.64
C ILE A 90 -9.10 -7.10 -7.65
N PHE A 91 -9.71 -6.72 -6.52
CA PHE A 91 -10.20 -7.67 -5.51
C PHE A 91 -11.25 -8.62 -6.07
N ASP A 92 -12.20 -8.11 -6.85
CA ASP A 92 -13.31 -8.89 -7.39
C ASP A 92 -12.85 -9.94 -8.41
N SER A 93 -11.74 -9.66 -9.11
CA SER A 93 -11.10 -10.58 -10.05
C SER A 93 -10.29 -11.72 -9.40
N LEU A 94 -10.00 -11.65 -8.09
CA LEU A 94 -9.22 -12.67 -7.39
C LEU A 94 -10.01 -13.96 -7.15
N GLU A 95 -9.27 -15.07 -7.01
CA GLU A 95 -9.81 -16.34 -6.49
C GLU A 95 -10.18 -16.22 -5.01
N GLU A 96 -11.09 -17.06 -4.49
CA GLU A 96 -11.56 -16.93 -3.11
C GLU A 96 -10.46 -17.11 -2.05
N GLU A 97 -9.45 -17.92 -2.33
CA GLU A 97 -8.29 -18.08 -1.44
C GLU A 97 -7.54 -16.75 -1.26
N GLU A 98 -7.25 -16.05 -2.36
CA GLU A 98 -6.61 -14.73 -2.33
C GLU A 98 -7.54 -13.67 -1.72
N LYS A 99 -8.86 -13.73 -1.99
CA LYS A 99 -9.84 -12.83 -1.36
C LYS A 99 -9.83 -12.98 0.16
N ASN A 100 -9.66 -14.20 0.68
CA ASN A 100 -9.55 -14.44 2.11
C ASN A 100 -8.30 -13.80 2.71
N LEU A 101 -7.16 -13.84 2.01
CA LEU A 101 -5.94 -13.14 2.43
C LEU A 101 -6.16 -11.61 2.48
N VAL A 102 -6.78 -11.04 1.44
CA VAL A 102 -7.08 -9.59 1.37
C VAL A 102 -8.02 -9.16 2.50
N ARG A 103 -9.05 -9.96 2.79
CA ARG A 103 -9.99 -9.71 3.90
C ARG A 103 -9.28 -9.70 5.27
N GLY A 104 -8.21 -10.46 5.43
CA GLY A 104 -7.42 -10.55 6.66
C GLY A 104 -6.31 -9.52 6.83
N ALA A 105 -5.95 -8.75 5.78
CA ALA A 105 -4.73 -7.94 5.76
C ALA A 105 -4.66 -6.79 6.81
N PHE A 106 -5.82 -6.31 7.28
CA PHE A 106 -5.94 -5.23 8.27
C PHE A 106 -6.88 -5.58 9.44
N ASN A 107 -7.22 -6.87 9.60
CA ASN A 107 -8.03 -7.35 10.73
C ASN A 107 -7.25 -7.36 12.05
#